data_AF-A0A3N6MVA3-F1
#
_entry.id   AF-A0A3N6MVA3-F1
#
_cell.length_a   1.000
_cell.length_b   1.000
_cell.length_c   1.000
_cell.angle_alpha   90.00
_cell.angle_beta   90.00
_cell.angle_gamma   90.00
#
_symmetry.space_group_name_H-M   'P 1'
#
loop_
_entity.id
_entity.type
_entity.pdbx_description
1 polymer ?
#
loop_
_entity_poly.entity_id
_entity_poly.type
_entity_poly.pdbx_seq_one_letter_code
_entity_poly.pdbx_strand_id
1 'polypeptide(L)'
;MTNPPIVVAGAGAIGCFVGGMLAAAGRRVALLVRPRVKTEIERFGLLLTDFDASERRLGAGQLALSEDPAIFHSAGIVLVTVKSADTADIADQIAQHAPQDAIVVSLQNGIGNVAVLRERLGGRRVLAGMVPFNVIAMGEGRFHRSTSGDIRMGEDPENTAAALSVAGLAVRASADIAGVQWGKLIINLNNALSALSDMPLAAQLANRDWRRLFADQMAEGLAVLKAAGITPVSATPIPMGWSPALLRLPDAIFKAILGRTMKIDPEARSSMWQDLKQGRKTEIDYLQGAVIALAEQNNVSVPLMRRIVALIKEAEAAGKGPLRLTPQQIRG
;
A
#
# COMPACT_ATOMS: atom_id res chain seq x y z
N MET A 1 -18.90 2.42 -26.51
CA MET A 1 -18.97 3.29 -25.32
C MET A 1 -17.58 3.81 -25.05
N THR A 2 -17.38 5.11 -24.98
CA THR A 2 -16.07 5.72 -24.69
C THR A 2 -15.65 5.40 -23.26
N ASN A 3 -14.43 4.91 -23.04
CA ASN A 3 -13.95 4.65 -21.69
C ASN A 3 -13.95 5.95 -20.87
N PRO A 4 -14.39 5.94 -19.60
CA PRO A 4 -14.39 7.13 -18.76
C PRO A 4 -12.96 7.67 -18.58
N PRO A 5 -12.75 9.00 -18.62
CA PRO A 5 -11.45 9.59 -18.32
C PRO A 5 -11.01 9.25 -16.89
N ILE A 6 -9.75 8.87 -16.73
CA ILE A 6 -9.18 8.45 -15.46
C ILE A 6 -8.21 9.53 -14.98
N VAL A 7 -8.37 10.00 -13.75
CA VAL A 7 -7.43 10.95 -13.13
C VAL A 7 -6.81 10.30 -11.90
N VAL A 8 -5.48 10.27 -11.83
CA VAL A 8 -4.76 9.78 -10.66
C VAL A 8 -4.50 10.94 -9.71
N ALA A 9 -5.08 10.88 -8.52
CA ALA A 9 -4.94 11.86 -7.46
C ALA A 9 -3.70 11.54 -6.60
N GLY A 10 -2.63 12.33 -6.81
CA GLY A 10 -1.37 12.16 -6.11
C GLY A 10 -0.53 11.02 -6.66
N ALA A 11 -0.05 11.19 -7.90
CA ALA A 11 0.76 10.20 -8.58
C ALA A 11 2.21 10.17 -8.02
N GLY A 12 2.39 9.41 -6.93
CA GLY A 12 3.67 8.88 -6.48
C GLY A 12 4.06 7.62 -7.25
N ALA A 13 4.82 6.71 -6.63
CA ALA A 13 5.28 5.49 -7.30
C ALA A 13 4.11 4.59 -7.80
N ILE A 14 3.15 4.28 -6.92
CA ILE A 14 1.96 3.48 -7.28
C ILE A 14 1.14 4.19 -8.36
N GLY A 15 0.85 5.48 -8.17
CA GLY A 15 0.02 6.25 -9.11
C GLY A 15 0.65 6.41 -10.49
N CYS A 16 1.96 6.66 -10.57
CA CYS A 16 2.68 6.71 -11.85
C CYS A 16 2.66 5.35 -12.56
N PHE A 17 2.86 4.25 -11.83
CA PHE A 17 2.83 2.91 -12.42
C PHE A 17 1.43 2.51 -12.89
N VAL A 18 0.42 2.62 -12.02
CA VAL A 18 -0.97 2.26 -12.35
C VAL A 18 -1.52 3.16 -13.47
N GLY A 19 -1.37 4.48 -13.33
CA GLY A 19 -1.81 5.44 -14.35
C GLY A 19 -1.06 5.26 -15.67
N GLY A 20 0.24 5.00 -15.63
CA GLY A 20 1.05 4.72 -16.81
C GLY A 20 0.65 3.43 -17.52
N MET A 21 0.39 2.34 -16.78
CA MET A 21 -0.07 1.07 -17.36
C MET A 21 -1.43 1.24 -18.08
N LEU A 22 -2.34 2.01 -17.47
CA LEU A 22 -3.63 2.35 -18.07
C LEU A 22 -3.46 3.20 -19.34
N ALA A 23 -2.60 4.22 -19.29
CA ALA A 23 -2.30 5.07 -20.44
C ALA A 23 -1.63 4.27 -21.59
N ALA A 24 -0.72 3.36 -21.27
CA ALA A 24 -0.04 2.50 -22.24
C ALA A 24 -1.02 1.53 -22.94
N ALA A 25 -2.14 1.21 -22.28
CA ALA A 25 -3.24 0.44 -22.85
C ALA A 25 -4.26 1.30 -23.63
N GLY A 26 -3.96 2.58 -23.87
CA GLY A 26 -4.80 3.50 -24.64
C GLY A 26 -5.98 4.10 -23.86
N ARG A 27 -5.99 4.01 -22.52
CA ARG A 27 -6.97 4.73 -21.69
C ARG A 27 -6.63 6.22 -21.66
N ARG A 28 -7.65 7.08 -21.58
CA ARG A 28 -7.46 8.53 -21.38
C ARG A 28 -7.12 8.79 -19.92
N VAL A 29 -5.84 9.01 -19.63
CA VAL A 29 -5.33 9.19 -18.26
C VAL A 29 -4.71 10.56 -18.06
N ALA A 30 -4.99 11.16 -16.91
CA ALA A 30 -4.29 12.31 -16.37
C ALA A 30 -3.70 11.99 -14.99
N LEU A 31 -2.56 12.58 -14.65
CA LEU A 31 -1.92 12.46 -13.34
C LEU A 31 -1.83 13.84 -12.69
N LEU A 32 -2.41 13.96 -11.49
CA LEU A 32 -2.09 15.05 -10.58
C LEU A 32 -0.80 14.68 -9.84
N VAL A 33 0.29 15.40 -10.15
CA VAL A 33 1.65 15.12 -9.70
C VAL A 33 2.23 16.31 -8.94
N ARG A 34 3.24 16.05 -8.10
CA ARG A 34 4.08 17.11 -7.52
C ARG A 34 5.10 17.61 -8.56
N PRO A 35 5.55 18.88 -8.48
CA PRO A 35 6.47 19.47 -9.46
C PRO A 35 7.68 18.59 -9.79
N ARG A 36 8.32 18.00 -8.76
CA ARG A 36 9.47 17.10 -8.94
C ARG A 36 9.18 15.93 -9.88
N VAL A 37 8.04 15.27 -9.71
CA VAL A 37 7.64 14.11 -10.53
C VAL A 37 7.23 14.56 -11.93
N LYS A 38 6.55 15.71 -12.04
CA LYS A 38 6.18 16.30 -13.33
C LYS A 38 7.43 16.59 -14.18
N THR A 39 8.39 17.34 -13.65
CA THR A 39 9.64 17.67 -14.35
C THR A 39 10.42 16.41 -14.74
N GLU A 40 10.47 15.41 -13.87
CA GLU A 40 11.13 14.14 -14.14
C GLU A 40 10.48 13.39 -15.32
N ILE A 41 9.15 13.24 -15.32
CA ILE A 41 8.43 12.56 -16.41
C ILE A 41 8.46 13.38 -17.71
N GLU A 42 8.34 14.71 -17.63
CA GLU A 42 8.44 15.58 -18.82
C GLU A 42 9.81 15.49 -19.49
N ARG A 43 10.88 15.36 -18.69
CA ARG A 43 12.26 15.28 -19.19
C ARG A 43 12.62 13.91 -19.75
N PHE A 44 12.23 12.83 -19.08
CA PHE A 44 12.72 11.48 -19.40
C PHE A 44 11.66 10.56 -20.03
N GLY A 45 10.39 10.99 -20.02
CA GLY A 45 9.24 10.14 -20.27
C GLY A 45 8.87 9.30 -19.04
N LEU A 46 7.85 8.46 -19.19
CA LEU A 46 7.45 7.51 -18.15
C LEU A 46 7.90 6.10 -18.56
N LEU A 47 8.85 5.53 -17.82
CA LEU A 47 9.33 4.17 -18.01
C LEU A 47 8.79 3.26 -16.90
N LEU A 48 7.98 2.28 -17.28
CA LEU A 48 7.43 1.28 -16.38
C LEU A 48 8.22 -0.01 -16.59
N THR A 49 8.79 -0.55 -15.52
CA THR A 49 9.53 -1.82 -15.56
C THR A 49 8.98 -2.77 -14.52
N ASP A 50 9.18 -4.06 -14.73
CA ASP A 50 8.56 -5.11 -13.94
C ASP A 50 9.56 -6.18 -13.50
N PHE A 51 9.18 -7.00 -12.52
CA PHE A 51 10.02 -8.08 -11.99
C PHE A 51 10.25 -9.21 -13.02
N ASP A 52 9.41 -9.30 -14.05
CA ASP A 52 9.53 -10.24 -15.17
C ASP A 52 10.33 -9.69 -16.36
N ALA A 53 11.02 -8.56 -16.16
CA ALA A 53 11.78 -7.83 -17.17
C ALA A 53 10.94 -7.23 -18.31
N SER A 54 9.62 -7.20 -18.19
CA SER A 54 8.78 -6.41 -19.11
C SER A 54 8.98 -4.91 -18.88
N GLU A 55 8.92 -4.16 -19.98
CA GLU A 55 9.05 -2.72 -19.97
C GLU A 55 7.98 -2.06 -20.83
N ARG A 56 7.47 -0.91 -20.39
CA ARG A 56 6.61 -0.03 -21.19
C ARG A 56 7.12 1.39 -21.06
N ARG A 57 7.39 2.03 -22.18
CA ARG A 57 7.77 3.44 -22.24
C ARG A 57 6.61 4.24 -22.81
N LEU A 58 6.22 5.29 -22.09
CA LEU A 58 5.31 6.30 -22.60
C LEU A 58 6.10 7.58 -22.92
N GLY A 59 5.92 8.05 -24.14
CA GLY A 59 6.45 9.33 -24.60
C GLY A 59 5.61 10.52 -24.11
N ALA A 60 6.15 11.72 -24.32
CA ALA A 60 5.46 12.96 -24.01
C ALA A 60 4.11 13.02 -24.74
N GLY A 61 3.05 13.43 -24.03
CA GLY A 61 1.70 13.60 -24.58
C GLY A 61 0.80 12.35 -24.57
N GLN A 62 1.30 11.16 -24.22
CA GLN A 62 0.46 9.96 -24.07
C GLN A 62 -0.39 9.96 -22.79
N LEU A 63 -0.08 10.84 -21.84
CA LEU A 63 -0.87 11.12 -20.64
C LEU A 63 -0.75 12.60 -20.31
N ALA A 64 -1.76 13.15 -19.65
CA ALA A 64 -1.72 14.53 -19.15
C ALA A 64 -1.06 14.57 -17.77
N LEU A 65 -0.17 15.54 -17.54
CA LEU A 65 0.45 15.81 -16.25
C LEU A 65 0.01 17.20 -15.79
N SER A 66 -0.43 17.32 -14.54
CA SER A 66 -0.77 18.62 -13.96
C SER A 66 -0.37 18.70 -12.50
N GLU A 67 -0.09 19.91 -12.05
CA GLU A 67 0.05 20.27 -10.64
C GLU A 67 -1.25 20.92 -10.10
N ASP A 68 -2.15 21.33 -11.00
CA ASP A 68 -3.43 21.98 -10.70
C ASP A 68 -4.54 20.93 -10.51
N PRO A 69 -5.19 20.89 -9.33
CA PRO A 69 -6.35 20.04 -9.05
C PRO A 69 -7.54 20.25 -10.00
N ALA A 70 -7.62 21.37 -10.71
CA ALA A 70 -8.65 21.58 -11.74
C ALA A 70 -8.66 20.47 -12.79
N ILE A 71 -7.57 19.70 -12.96
CA ILE A 71 -7.52 18.52 -13.84
C ILE A 71 -8.58 17.45 -13.54
N PHE A 72 -9.16 17.44 -12.33
CA PHE A 72 -10.27 16.54 -11.98
C PHE A 72 -11.59 16.86 -12.72
N HIS A 73 -11.73 18.03 -13.36
CA HIS A 73 -12.99 18.51 -13.95
C HIS A 73 -13.67 17.58 -14.97
N SER A 74 -12.93 16.65 -15.55
CA SER A 74 -13.44 15.68 -16.54
C SER A 74 -13.30 14.23 -16.09
N ALA A 75 -12.95 13.98 -14.83
CA ALA A 75 -12.75 12.65 -14.31
C ALA A 75 -14.08 11.87 -14.26
N GLY A 76 -14.13 10.73 -14.95
CA GLY A 76 -15.15 9.71 -14.70
C GLY A 76 -14.72 8.76 -13.59
N ILE A 77 -13.41 8.51 -13.47
CA ILE A 77 -12.81 7.74 -12.37
C ILE A 77 -11.64 8.52 -11.78
N VAL A 78 -11.59 8.61 -10.45
CA VAL A 78 -10.45 9.18 -9.71
C VAL A 78 -9.74 8.08 -8.92
N LEU A 79 -8.47 7.83 -9.21
CA LEU A 79 -7.63 6.87 -8.47
C LEU A 79 -6.84 7.62 -7.40
N VAL A 80 -7.14 7.40 -6.12
CA VAL A 80 -6.43 8.04 -5.00
C VAL A 80 -5.22 7.20 -4.62
N THR A 81 -4.02 7.78 -4.76
CA THR A 81 -2.73 7.11 -4.51
C THR A 81 -1.78 7.89 -3.61
N VAL A 82 -2.28 8.94 -2.94
CA VAL A 82 -1.52 9.68 -1.92
C VAL A 82 -1.22 8.81 -0.69
N LYS A 83 -0.22 9.22 0.11
CA LYS A 83 -0.04 8.62 1.44
C LYS A 83 -1.25 8.91 2.32
N SER A 84 -1.49 8.05 3.31
CA SER A 84 -2.69 8.13 4.15
C SER A 84 -2.85 9.47 4.89
N ALA A 85 -1.73 10.14 5.18
CA ALA A 85 -1.72 11.47 5.81
C ALA A 85 -2.29 12.60 4.92
N ASP A 86 -2.25 12.44 3.60
CA ASP A 86 -2.72 13.46 2.65
C ASP A 86 -4.14 13.15 2.13
N THR A 87 -4.80 12.11 2.66
CA THR A 87 -6.11 11.65 2.18
C THR A 87 -7.20 12.71 2.37
N ALA A 88 -7.16 13.45 3.47
CA ALA A 88 -8.12 14.52 3.75
C ALA A 88 -8.01 15.66 2.71
N ASP A 89 -6.80 16.17 2.52
CA ASP A 89 -6.53 17.28 1.60
C ASP A 89 -6.88 16.92 0.15
N ILE A 90 -6.54 15.70 -0.30
CA ILE A 90 -6.88 15.28 -1.65
C ILE A 90 -8.39 15.05 -1.83
N ALA A 91 -9.09 14.62 -0.77
CA ALA A 91 -10.54 14.46 -0.82
C ALA A 91 -11.23 15.82 -1.01
N ASP A 92 -10.77 16.86 -0.32
CA ASP A 92 -11.31 18.22 -0.47
C ASP A 92 -11.12 18.74 -1.90
N GLN A 93 -9.93 18.51 -2.49
CA GLN A 93 -9.65 18.87 -3.88
C GLN A 93 -10.55 18.11 -4.87
N ILE A 94 -10.74 16.81 -4.66
CA ILE A 94 -11.66 16.01 -5.50
C ILE A 94 -13.09 16.51 -5.33
N ALA A 95 -13.53 16.82 -4.11
CA ALA A 95 -14.87 17.32 -3.84
C ALA A 95 -15.15 18.65 -4.57
N GLN A 96 -14.15 19.52 -4.64
CA GLN A 96 -14.23 20.84 -5.28
C GLN A 96 -14.17 20.77 -6.81
N HIS A 97 -13.35 19.89 -7.38
CA HIS A 97 -13.03 19.93 -8.81
C HIS A 97 -13.59 18.77 -9.63
N ALA A 98 -13.87 17.61 -9.04
CA ALA A 98 -14.37 16.44 -9.77
C ALA A 98 -15.90 16.49 -9.95
N PRO A 99 -16.43 15.94 -11.06
CA PRO A 99 -17.86 15.70 -11.22
C PRO A 99 -18.48 14.94 -10.04
N GLN A 100 -19.77 15.16 -9.78
CA GLN A 100 -20.50 14.51 -8.69
C GLN A 100 -20.74 13.01 -8.94
N ASP A 101 -20.72 12.60 -10.20
CA ASP A 101 -20.87 11.20 -10.64
C ASP A 101 -19.53 10.47 -10.81
N ALA A 102 -18.39 11.15 -10.55
CA ALA A 102 -17.08 10.53 -10.61
C ALA A 102 -16.95 9.40 -9.56
N ILE A 103 -16.49 8.23 -10.02
CA ILE A 103 -16.21 7.09 -9.13
C ILE A 103 -14.81 7.28 -8.54
N VAL A 104 -14.71 7.31 -7.21
CA VAL A 104 -13.42 7.45 -6.52
C VAL A 104 -12.96 6.08 -6.03
N VAL A 105 -11.74 5.70 -6.37
CA VAL A 105 -11.13 4.42 -5.98
C VAL A 105 -9.88 4.69 -5.15
N SER A 106 -9.87 4.25 -3.88
CA SER A 106 -8.68 4.34 -3.03
C SER A 106 -7.75 3.16 -3.30
N LEU A 107 -6.57 3.43 -3.84
CA LEU A 107 -5.50 2.43 -4.04
C LEU A 107 -4.37 2.60 -3.00
N GLN A 108 -4.73 3.09 -1.82
CA GLN A 108 -3.81 3.44 -0.75
C GLN A 108 -3.56 2.24 0.18
N ASN A 109 -2.45 2.29 0.92
CA ASN A 109 -2.23 1.34 2.02
C ASN A 109 -3.06 1.73 3.25
N GLY A 110 -3.35 0.76 4.12
CA GLY A 110 -4.14 0.98 5.34
C GLY A 110 -5.65 0.86 5.11
N ILE A 111 -6.42 0.94 6.20
CA ILE A 111 -7.87 0.65 6.22
C ILE A 111 -8.74 1.88 6.50
N GLY A 112 -8.15 2.99 6.97
CA GLY A 112 -8.89 4.20 7.36
C GLY A 112 -9.23 5.17 6.21
N ASN A 113 -8.52 5.09 5.07
CA ASN A 113 -8.61 6.11 4.02
C ASN A 113 -10.00 6.21 3.38
N VAL A 114 -10.67 5.09 3.19
CA VAL A 114 -12.00 5.04 2.54
C VAL A 114 -13.06 5.73 3.41
N ALA A 115 -12.95 5.64 4.73
CA ALA A 115 -13.86 6.35 5.63
C ALA A 115 -13.70 7.87 5.51
N VAL A 116 -12.45 8.35 5.52
CA VAL A 116 -12.12 9.79 5.33
C VAL A 116 -12.61 10.29 3.97
N LEU A 117 -12.39 9.51 2.91
CA LEU A 117 -12.87 9.85 1.56
C LEU A 117 -14.40 9.95 1.53
N ARG A 118 -15.13 8.99 2.12
CA ARG A 118 -16.60 9.02 2.14
C ARG A 118 -17.15 10.20 2.91
N GLU A 119 -16.54 10.55 4.04
CA GLU A 119 -16.91 11.69 4.85
C GLU A 119 -16.79 13.00 4.07
N ARG A 120 -15.67 13.19 3.36
CA ARG A 120 -15.35 14.46 2.68
C ARG A 120 -15.95 14.62 1.30
N LEU A 121 -16.23 13.51 0.60
CA LEU A 121 -16.67 13.54 -0.81
C LEU A 121 -18.18 13.71 -0.99
N GLY A 122 -18.94 13.89 0.09
CA GLY A 122 -20.34 14.33 0.02
C GLY A 122 -21.28 13.34 -0.68
N GLY A 123 -21.10 12.04 -0.45
CA GLY A 123 -21.98 11.00 -1.01
C GLY A 123 -21.55 10.46 -2.39
N ARG A 124 -20.44 10.96 -2.96
CA ARG A 124 -19.82 10.32 -4.14
C ARG A 124 -19.50 8.85 -3.88
N ARG A 125 -19.48 8.06 -4.95
CA ARG A 125 -19.15 6.64 -4.86
C ARG A 125 -17.68 6.45 -4.56
N VAL A 126 -17.37 5.86 -3.40
CA VAL A 126 -16.00 5.54 -2.98
C VAL A 126 -15.82 4.04 -2.85
N LEU A 127 -14.95 3.49 -3.70
CA LEU A 127 -14.54 2.09 -3.73
C LEU A 127 -13.19 1.91 -3.02
N ALA A 128 -13.14 0.88 -2.18
CA ALA A 128 -11.91 0.44 -1.57
C ALA A 128 -11.10 -0.40 -2.56
N GLY A 129 -9.79 -0.20 -2.60
CA GLY A 129 -8.86 -1.01 -3.36
C GLY A 129 -7.70 -1.50 -2.50
N MET A 130 -7.04 -2.54 -2.98
CA MET A 130 -5.84 -3.12 -2.39
C MET A 130 -4.85 -3.43 -3.52
N VAL A 131 -3.71 -2.77 -3.48
CA VAL A 131 -2.60 -3.02 -4.41
C VAL A 131 -1.65 -4.03 -3.77
N PRO A 132 -1.47 -5.26 -4.28
CA PRO A 132 -0.67 -6.28 -3.59
C PRO A 132 0.83 -6.12 -3.80
N PHE A 133 1.23 -5.30 -4.77
CA PHE A 133 2.61 -5.14 -5.19
C PHE A 133 3.24 -3.84 -4.70
N ASN A 134 4.56 -3.80 -4.73
CA ASN A 134 5.37 -2.62 -4.44
C ASN A 134 5.90 -2.00 -5.73
N VAL A 135 5.95 -0.67 -5.77
CA VAL A 135 6.58 0.09 -6.85
C VAL A 135 7.63 1.02 -6.27
N ILE A 136 8.81 1.01 -6.87
CA ILE A 136 9.96 1.84 -6.49
C ILE A 136 10.20 2.85 -7.61
N ALA A 137 10.34 4.13 -7.24
CA ALA A 137 10.83 5.14 -8.16
C ALA A 137 12.36 5.03 -8.23
N MET A 138 12.89 4.70 -9.41
CA MET A 138 14.32 4.47 -9.64
C MET A 138 15.05 5.75 -10.11
N GLY A 139 14.32 6.85 -10.26
CA GLY A 139 14.80 8.08 -10.90
C GLY A 139 14.57 8.06 -12.42
N GLU A 140 14.80 9.21 -13.07
CA GLU A 140 14.75 9.36 -14.53
C GLU A 140 13.42 8.91 -15.15
N GLY A 141 12.31 9.14 -14.43
CA GLY A 141 10.97 8.75 -14.85
C GLY A 141 10.71 7.24 -14.82
N ARG A 142 11.62 6.45 -14.22
CA ARG A 142 11.50 5.00 -14.10
C ARG A 142 10.79 4.58 -12.81
N PHE A 143 9.71 3.82 -12.97
CA PHE A 143 8.95 3.20 -11.90
C PHE A 143 8.96 1.69 -12.06
N HIS A 144 9.50 1.00 -11.07
CA HIS A 144 9.74 -0.45 -11.11
C HIS A 144 8.81 -1.18 -10.15
N ARG A 145 7.97 -2.09 -10.67
CA ARG A 145 7.16 -3.01 -9.86
C ARG A 145 8.05 -4.18 -9.42
N SER A 146 8.31 -4.29 -8.12
CA SER A 146 9.24 -5.28 -7.56
C SER A 146 8.58 -6.58 -7.09
N THR A 147 7.25 -6.63 -7.03
CA THR A 147 6.50 -7.82 -6.60
C THR A 147 5.26 -8.05 -7.46
N SER A 148 4.79 -9.30 -7.52
CA SER A 148 3.63 -9.71 -8.30
C SER A 148 2.30 -9.55 -7.55
N GLY A 149 1.20 -9.52 -8.29
CA GLY A 149 -0.15 -9.70 -7.77
C GLY A 149 -1.18 -8.82 -8.48
N ASP A 150 -2.45 -9.17 -8.31
CA ASP A 150 -3.57 -8.46 -8.93
C ASP A 150 -4.21 -7.48 -7.94
N ILE A 151 -4.51 -6.27 -8.40
CA ILE A 151 -5.25 -5.29 -7.59
C ILE A 151 -6.62 -5.89 -7.27
N ARG A 152 -7.03 -5.82 -6.01
CA ARG A 152 -8.39 -6.16 -5.57
C ARG A 152 -9.16 -4.89 -5.31
N MET A 153 -10.43 -4.87 -5.67
CA MET A 153 -11.30 -3.71 -5.46
C MET A 153 -12.67 -4.19 -4.99
N GLY A 154 -13.37 -3.36 -4.20
CA GLY A 154 -14.78 -3.61 -3.89
C GLY A 154 -15.63 -3.70 -5.16
N GLU A 155 -16.63 -4.56 -5.14
CA GLU A 155 -17.60 -4.70 -6.23
C GLU A 155 -18.48 -3.44 -6.35
N ASP A 156 -18.84 -3.14 -7.59
CA ASP A 156 -19.75 -2.05 -7.93
C ASP A 156 -20.58 -2.40 -9.19
N PRO A 157 -21.80 -1.84 -9.34
CA PRO A 157 -22.67 -2.11 -10.48
C PRO A 157 -22.06 -1.80 -11.85
N GLU A 158 -21.18 -0.80 -11.94
CA GLU A 158 -20.53 -0.35 -13.17
C GLU A 158 -19.35 -1.23 -13.58
N ASN A 159 -19.00 -2.23 -12.75
CA ASN A 159 -17.86 -3.12 -12.94
C ASN A 159 -16.57 -2.33 -13.19
N THR A 160 -16.31 -1.33 -12.33
CA THR A 160 -15.15 -0.44 -12.41
C THR A 160 -13.83 -1.23 -12.43
N ALA A 161 -13.80 -2.42 -11.81
CA ALA A 161 -12.63 -3.31 -11.83
C ALA A 161 -12.26 -3.69 -13.27
N ALA A 162 -13.24 -4.09 -14.09
CA ALA A 162 -13.00 -4.45 -15.47
C ALA A 162 -12.55 -3.25 -16.31
N ALA A 163 -13.08 -2.05 -16.05
CA ALA A 163 -12.64 -0.83 -16.74
C ALA A 163 -11.15 -0.50 -16.47
N LEU A 164 -10.69 -0.77 -15.24
CA LEU A 164 -9.31 -0.55 -14.80
C LEU A 164 -8.35 -1.72 -15.07
N SER A 165 -8.86 -2.87 -15.51
CA SER A 165 -8.03 -4.04 -15.81
C SER A 165 -7.49 -3.99 -17.25
N VAL A 166 -6.17 -4.09 -17.40
CA VAL A 166 -5.47 -4.08 -18.70
C VAL A 166 -4.34 -5.11 -18.72
N ALA A 167 -3.76 -5.40 -19.89
CA ALA A 167 -2.65 -6.34 -20.00
C ALA A 167 -1.47 -5.92 -19.11
N GLY A 168 -1.03 -6.81 -18.22
CA GLY A 168 0.04 -6.56 -17.23
C GLY A 168 -0.40 -5.85 -15.94
N LEU A 169 -1.65 -5.39 -15.86
CA LEU A 169 -2.24 -4.80 -14.66
C LEU A 169 -3.68 -5.32 -14.48
N ALA A 170 -3.80 -6.49 -13.87
CA ALA A 170 -5.11 -7.06 -13.56
C ALA A 170 -5.73 -6.37 -12.34
N VAL A 171 -7.00 -5.99 -12.49
CA VAL A 171 -7.84 -5.47 -11.40
C VAL A 171 -9.06 -6.37 -11.29
N ARG A 172 -9.26 -6.96 -10.11
CA ARG A 172 -10.35 -7.91 -9.85
C ARG A 172 -11.27 -7.39 -8.77
N ALA A 173 -12.57 -7.47 -9.04
CA ALA A 173 -13.58 -7.18 -8.04
C ALA A 173 -13.54 -8.23 -6.90
N SER A 174 -14.01 -7.84 -5.73
CA SER A 174 -13.98 -8.64 -4.50
C SER A 174 -15.18 -8.30 -3.64
N ALA A 175 -16.03 -9.30 -3.38
CA ALA A 175 -17.16 -9.19 -2.47
C ALA A 175 -16.73 -8.85 -1.02
N ASP A 176 -15.54 -9.29 -0.60
CA ASP A 176 -14.97 -8.99 0.71
C ASP A 176 -13.66 -8.20 0.60
N ILE A 177 -13.75 -6.95 0.12
CA ILE A 177 -12.57 -6.08 0.02
C ILE A 177 -12.00 -5.71 1.40
N ALA A 178 -12.84 -5.65 2.44
CA ALA A 178 -12.41 -5.34 3.79
C ALA A 178 -11.49 -6.44 4.35
N GLY A 179 -11.89 -7.71 4.23
CA GLY A 179 -11.07 -8.86 4.60
C GLY A 179 -9.74 -8.88 3.84
N VAL A 180 -9.74 -8.52 2.55
CA VAL A 180 -8.52 -8.39 1.74
C VAL A 180 -7.58 -7.28 2.25
N GLN A 181 -8.10 -6.10 2.56
CA GLN A 181 -7.29 -5.00 3.09
C GLN A 181 -6.71 -5.35 4.47
N TRP A 182 -7.50 -5.94 5.37
CA TRP A 182 -7.03 -6.38 6.68
C TRP A 182 -6.01 -7.49 6.61
N GLY A 183 -6.19 -8.47 5.71
CA GLY A 183 -5.20 -9.51 5.46
C GLY A 183 -3.85 -8.93 5.04
N LYS A 184 -3.85 -7.97 4.10
CA LYS A 184 -2.64 -7.26 3.70
C LYS A 184 -2.05 -6.46 4.87
N LEU A 185 -2.87 -5.77 5.65
CA LEU A 185 -2.41 -4.98 6.80
C LEU A 185 -1.66 -5.85 7.81
N ILE A 186 -2.20 -7.03 8.16
CA ILE A 186 -1.57 -7.97 9.09
C ILE A 186 -0.18 -8.41 8.62
N ILE A 187 0.02 -8.63 7.32
CA ILE A 187 1.33 -8.90 6.74
C ILE A 187 2.25 -7.66 6.82
N ASN A 188 1.71 -6.49 6.51
CA ASN A 188 2.43 -5.21 6.55
C ASN A 188 2.85 -4.77 7.95
N LEU A 189 2.37 -5.41 9.02
CA LEU A 189 2.86 -5.16 10.38
C LEU A 189 4.37 -5.42 10.51
N ASN A 190 4.96 -6.25 9.63
CA ASN A 190 6.41 -6.45 9.60
C ASN A 190 7.19 -5.19 9.18
N ASN A 191 6.55 -4.21 8.52
CA ASN A 191 7.23 -3.02 8.03
C ASN A 191 7.92 -2.24 9.16
N ALA A 192 7.28 -2.14 10.32
CA ALA A 192 7.84 -1.50 11.51
C ALA A 192 9.01 -2.29 12.09
N LEU A 193 8.91 -3.62 12.16
CA LEU A 193 10.02 -4.45 12.65
C LEU A 193 11.23 -4.35 11.72
N SER A 194 11.02 -4.41 10.40
CA SER A 194 12.07 -4.19 9.40
C SER A 194 12.71 -2.81 9.57
N ALA A 195 11.89 -1.76 9.75
CA ALA A 195 12.36 -0.40 9.97
C ALA A 195 13.18 -0.25 11.26
N LEU A 196 12.74 -0.83 12.38
CA LEU A 196 13.46 -0.78 13.66
C LEU A 196 14.76 -1.59 13.65
N SER A 197 14.79 -2.71 12.93
CA SER A 197 15.96 -3.60 12.86
C SER A 197 17.11 -3.09 11.99
N ASP A 198 16.84 -2.19 11.02
CA ASP A 198 17.76 -1.84 9.92
C ASP A 198 18.18 -3.05 9.05
N MET A 199 17.45 -4.18 9.11
CA MET A 199 17.75 -5.41 8.36
C MET A 199 16.92 -5.53 7.07
N PRO A 200 17.48 -6.12 6.00
CA PRO A 200 16.68 -6.63 4.88
C PRO A 200 15.70 -7.71 5.33
N LEU A 201 14.57 -7.82 4.63
CA LEU A 201 13.48 -8.74 4.97
C LEU A 201 13.96 -10.20 5.04
N ALA A 202 14.77 -10.63 4.07
CA ALA A 202 15.29 -12.00 4.02
C ALA A 202 16.15 -12.33 5.24
N ALA A 203 17.04 -11.41 5.65
CA ALA A 203 17.88 -11.57 6.83
C ALA A 203 17.07 -11.59 8.12
N GLN A 204 16.04 -10.74 8.22
CA GLN A 204 15.13 -10.69 9.36
C GLN A 204 14.34 -12.01 9.49
N LEU A 205 13.76 -12.52 8.41
CA LEU A 205 13.02 -13.79 8.42
C LEU A 205 13.92 -15.01 8.61
N ALA A 206 15.20 -14.93 8.24
CA ALA A 206 16.18 -15.98 8.53
C ALA A 206 16.49 -16.10 10.04
N ASN A 207 16.18 -15.07 10.85
CA ASN A 207 16.39 -15.07 12.29
C ASN A 207 15.10 -15.43 13.04
N ARG A 208 15.15 -16.51 13.82
CA ARG A 208 13.99 -17.03 14.56
C ARG A 208 13.42 -16.07 15.60
N ASP A 209 14.25 -15.28 16.28
CA ASP A 209 13.77 -14.36 17.31
C ASP A 209 12.94 -13.22 16.71
N TRP A 210 13.38 -12.72 15.54
CA TRP A 210 12.60 -11.78 14.74
C TRP A 210 11.29 -12.39 14.26
N ARG A 211 11.31 -13.63 13.76
CA ARG A 211 10.07 -14.32 13.36
C ARG A 211 9.11 -14.50 14.53
N ARG A 212 9.60 -14.84 15.72
CA ARG A 212 8.77 -14.96 16.93
C ARG A 212 8.18 -13.62 17.35
N LEU A 213 8.97 -12.54 17.31
CA LEU A 213 8.48 -11.18 17.57
C LEU A 213 7.38 -10.79 16.60
N PHE A 214 7.58 -11.06 15.31
CA PHE A 214 6.57 -10.81 14.30
C PHE A 214 5.30 -11.66 14.54
N ALA A 215 5.46 -12.93 14.87
CA ALA A 215 4.34 -13.83 15.19
C ALA A 215 3.52 -13.36 16.39
N ASP A 216 4.15 -12.77 17.41
CA ASP A 216 3.46 -12.23 18.58
C ASP A 216 2.67 -10.96 18.22
N GLN A 217 3.25 -10.05 17.45
CA GLN A 217 2.55 -8.86 16.93
C GLN A 217 1.38 -9.25 16.02
N MET A 218 1.55 -10.25 15.15
CA MET A 218 0.46 -10.76 14.31
C MET A 218 -0.65 -11.39 15.14
N ALA A 219 -0.31 -12.10 16.22
CA ALA A 219 -1.30 -12.71 17.10
C ALA A 219 -2.17 -11.65 17.79
N GLU A 220 -1.58 -10.54 18.26
CA GLU A 220 -2.34 -9.37 18.76
C GLU A 220 -3.30 -8.84 17.68
N GLY A 221 -2.80 -8.59 16.47
CA GLY A 221 -3.64 -8.09 15.37
C GLY A 221 -4.79 -9.03 15.01
N LEU A 222 -4.52 -10.34 14.91
CA LEU A 222 -5.56 -11.34 14.63
C LEU A 222 -6.59 -11.47 15.76
N ALA A 223 -6.18 -11.31 17.01
CA ALA A 223 -7.10 -11.30 18.15
C ALA A 223 -8.06 -10.09 18.08
N VAL A 224 -7.54 -8.91 17.70
CA VAL A 224 -8.36 -7.71 17.48
C VAL A 224 -9.36 -7.93 16.35
N LEU A 225 -8.91 -8.45 15.20
CA LEU A 225 -9.81 -8.73 14.07
C LEU A 225 -10.90 -9.73 14.43
N LYS A 226 -10.55 -10.79 15.19
CA LYS A 226 -11.51 -11.77 15.69
C LYS A 226 -12.56 -11.11 16.59
N ALA A 227 -12.15 -10.24 17.51
CA ALA A 227 -13.08 -9.53 18.40
C ALA A 227 -14.02 -8.59 17.63
N ALA A 228 -13.52 -7.97 16.56
CA ALA A 228 -14.30 -7.12 15.66
C ALA A 228 -15.17 -7.88 14.64
N GLY A 229 -15.15 -9.21 14.63
CA GLY A 229 -15.90 -10.03 13.65
C GLY A 229 -15.35 -9.97 12.23
N ILE A 230 -14.08 -9.58 12.05
CA ILE A 230 -13.44 -9.40 10.75
C ILE A 230 -12.62 -10.65 10.40
N THR A 231 -12.85 -11.23 9.22
CA THR A 231 -12.07 -12.36 8.71
C THR A 231 -11.02 -11.86 7.72
N PRO A 232 -9.72 -11.87 8.06
CA PRO A 232 -8.68 -11.44 7.13
C PRO A 232 -8.47 -12.47 6.01
N VAL A 233 -8.45 -11.99 4.77
CA VAL A 233 -8.21 -12.81 3.58
C VAL A 233 -6.71 -12.89 3.30
N SER A 234 -6.17 -14.11 3.22
CA SER A 234 -4.75 -14.30 2.91
C SER A 234 -4.46 -14.01 1.45
N ALA A 235 -3.34 -13.33 1.18
CA ALA A 235 -2.80 -13.22 -0.17
C ALA A 235 -2.06 -14.50 -0.62
N THR A 236 -1.89 -15.47 0.29
CA THR A 236 -1.24 -16.76 0.02
C THR A 236 -2.22 -17.91 0.25
N PRO A 237 -1.94 -19.13 -0.25
CA PRO A 237 -2.77 -20.30 0.04
C PRO A 237 -2.86 -20.67 1.52
N ILE A 238 -1.99 -20.11 2.37
CA ILE A 238 -1.96 -20.37 3.80
C ILE A 238 -2.99 -19.46 4.48
N PRO A 239 -3.98 -19.99 5.21
CA PRO A 239 -4.93 -19.18 5.96
C PRO A 239 -4.22 -18.23 6.94
N MET A 240 -4.68 -16.98 7.05
CA MET A 240 -4.02 -15.95 7.87
C MET A 240 -3.86 -16.35 9.35
N GLY A 241 -4.80 -17.12 9.90
CA GLY A 241 -4.72 -17.62 11.27
C GLY A 241 -3.52 -18.55 11.55
N TRP A 242 -2.95 -19.16 10.52
CA TRP A 242 -1.81 -20.08 10.64
C TRP A 242 -0.46 -19.37 10.56
N SER A 243 -0.42 -18.12 10.07
CA SER A 243 0.81 -17.37 9.89
C SER A 243 1.65 -17.22 11.17
N PRO A 244 1.07 -16.94 12.36
CA PRO A 244 1.84 -16.89 13.60
C PRO A 244 2.46 -18.24 13.98
N ALA A 245 1.78 -19.36 13.72
CA ALA A 245 2.32 -20.68 14.01
C ALA A 245 3.49 -21.02 13.07
N LEU A 246 3.32 -20.73 11.77
CA LEU A 246 4.35 -20.90 10.76
C LEU A 246 5.62 -20.13 11.11
N LEU A 247 5.49 -18.87 11.52
CA LEU A 247 6.63 -18.03 11.92
C LEU A 247 7.37 -18.56 13.17
N ARG A 248 6.73 -19.36 14.03
CA ARG A 248 7.37 -19.92 15.23
C ARG A 248 8.13 -21.22 14.97
N LEU A 249 7.99 -21.82 13.79
CA LEU A 249 8.64 -23.07 13.43
C LEU A 249 10.18 -22.99 13.53
N PRO A 250 10.87 -24.13 13.78
CA PRO A 250 12.32 -24.23 13.66
C PRO A 250 12.84 -23.78 12.30
N ASP A 251 14.08 -23.26 12.24
CA ASP A 251 14.65 -22.66 11.02
C ASP A 251 14.62 -23.60 9.81
N ALA A 252 14.97 -24.87 9.99
CA ALA A 252 14.98 -25.86 8.92
C ALA A 252 13.59 -26.04 8.28
N ILE A 253 12.55 -26.13 9.11
CA ILE A 253 11.16 -26.33 8.65
C ILE A 253 10.63 -25.05 8.01
N PHE A 254 10.87 -23.90 8.63
CA PHE A 254 10.44 -22.61 8.09
C PHE A 254 11.06 -22.34 6.71
N LYS A 255 12.37 -22.57 6.55
CA LYS A 255 13.08 -22.41 5.28
C LYS A 255 12.55 -23.37 4.20
N ALA A 256 12.26 -24.62 4.55
CA ALA A 256 11.72 -25.59 3.61
C ALA A 256 10.33 -25.19 3.07
N ILE A 257 9.50 -24.55 3.92
CA ILE A 257 8.20 -24.02 3.50
C ILE A 257 8.39 -22.74 2.68
N LEU A 258 9.14 -21.76 3.19
CA LEU A 258 9.32 -20.46 2.55
C LEU A 258 10.00 -20.58 1.17
N GLY A 259 11.04 -21.41 1.06
CA GLY A 259 11.78 -21.63 -0.19
C GLY A 259 10.94 -22.28 -1.30
N ARG A 260 9.82 -22.93 -0.94
CA ARG A 260 8.83 -23.45 -1.90
C ARG A 260 7.78 -22.43 -2.31
N THR A 261 7.57 -21.40 -1.49
CA THR A 261 6.42 -20.48 -1.64
C THR A 261 6.80 -19.07 -2.06
N MET A 262 8.02 -18.58 -1.79
CA MET A 262 8.40 -17.19 -2.09
C MET A 262 9.90 -17.04 -2.41
N LYS A 263 10.19 -16.34 -3.51
CA LYS A 263 11.51 -15.72 -3.76
C LYS A 263 11.46 -14.31 -3.19
N ILE A 264 12.32 -14.02 -2.21
CA ILE A 264 12.45 -12.68 -1.62
C ILE A 264 13.78 -12.11 -2.10
N ASP A 265 13.74 -10.92 -2.69
CA ASP A 265 14.95 -10.18 -3.03
C ASP A 265 15.81 -9.97 -1.76
N PRO A 266 17.10 -10.38 -1.76
CA PRO A 266 17.99 -10.24 -0.61
C PRO A 266 18.06 -8.82 -0.04
N GLU A 267 17.92 -7.79 -0.89
CA GLU A 267 17.99 -6.38 -0.50
C GLU A 267 16.62 -5.75 -0.26
N ALA A 268 15.53 -6.53 -0.34
CA ALA A 268 14.19 -6.03 -0.09
C ALA A 268 14.06 -5.42 1.31
N ARG A 269 13.68 -4.15 1.36
CA ARG A 269 13.41 -3.38 2.58
C ARG A 269 12.02 -2.79 2.53
N SER A 270 11.43 -2.55 3.71
CA SER A 270 10.09 -1.99 3.80
C SER A 270 10.06 -0.51 3.37
N SER A 271 8.91 -0.04 2.92
CA SER A 271 8.67 1.39 2.64
C SER A 271 8.89 2.26 3.89
N MET A 272 8.49 1.75 5.07
CA MET A 272 8.70 2.40 6.35
C MET A 272 10.19 2.60 6.68
N TRP A 273 11.04 1.62 6.37
CA TRP A 273 12.48 1.74 6.53
C TRP A 273 13.04 2.87 5.64
N GLN A 274 12.57 2.96 4.38
CA GLN A 274 12.99 4.01 3.46
C GLN A 274 12.58 5.40 3.96
N ASP A 275 11.36 5.51 4.51
CA ASP A 275 10.87 6.76 5.12
C ASP A 275 11.78 7.19 6.27
N LEU A 276 12.13 6.30 7.20
CA LEU A 276 13.07 6.63 8.29
C LEU A 276 14.45 7.05 7.75
N LYS A 277 15.02 6.31 6.78
CA LYS A 277 16.33 6.66 6.19
C LYS A 277 16.32 8.02 5.51
N GLN A 278 15.18 8.43 4.95
CA GLN A 278 15.01 9.73 4.29
C GLN A 278 14.51 10.83 5.23
N GLY A 279 14.40 10.55 6.54
CA GLY A 279 13.92 11.51 7.53
C GLY A 279 12.45 11.92 7.33
N ARG A 280 11.65 11.08 6.68
CA ARG A 280 10.22 11.31 6.44
C ARG A 280 9.37 10.66 7.52
N LYS A 281 8.18 11.23 7.76
CA LYS A 281 7.13 10.57 8.53
C LYS A 281 6.71 9.26 7.86
N THR A 282 6.49 8.24 8.68
CA THR A 282 6.04 6.91 8.28
C THR A 282 4.52 6.79 8.31
N GLU A 283 3.99 5.67 7.83
CA GLU A 283 2.55 5.35 7.93
C GLU A 283 2.20 4.54 9.20
N ILE A 284 2.99 4.62 10.26
CA ILE A 284 2.82 3.80 11.48
C ILE A 284 1.43 3.93 12.10
N ASP A 285 0.87 5.14 12.13
CA ASP A 285 -0.47 5.41 12.68
C ASP A 285 -1.59 4.81 11.82
N TYR A 286 -1.35 4.58 10.53
CA TYR A 286 -2.33 4.03 9.58
C TYR A 286 -2.21 2.50 9.41
N LEU A 287 -1.14 1.90 9.93
CA LEU A 287 -0.92 0.46 9.97
C LEU A 287 -1.21 -0.08 11.38
N GLN A 288 -0.21 -0.09 12.26
CA GLN A 288 -0.36 -0.49 13.65
C GLN A 288 -1.36 0.38 14.41
N GLY A 289 -1.35 1.69 14.17
CA GLY A 289 -2.31 2.61 14.82
C GLY A 289 -3.77 2.28 14.49
N ALA A 290 -4.06 1.82 13.27
CA ALA A 290 -5.40 1.38 12.89
C ALA A 290 -5.85 0.12 13.64
N VAL A 291 -4.94 -0.84 13.87
CA VAL A 291 -5.21 -2.03 14.69
C VAL A 291 -5.42 -1.63 16.15
N ILE A 292 -4.61 -0.71 16.67
CA ILE A 292 -4.73 -0.21 18.05
C ILE A 292 -6.09 0.48 18.26
N ALA A 293 -6.51 1.34 17.33
CA ALA A 293 -7.82 1.98 17.39
C ALA A 293 -8.96 0.95 17.40
N LEU A 294 -8.88 -0.09 16.55
CA LEU A 294 -9.86 -1.17 16.54
C LEU A 294 -9.82 -2.00 17.83
N ALA A 295 -8.64 -2.19 18.43
CA ALA A 295 -8.47 -2.87 19.70
C ALA A 295 -9.16 -2.13 20.85
N GLU A 296 -9.05 -0.80 20.87
CA GLU A 296 -9.72 0.07 21.85
C GLU A 296 -11.24 -0.03 21.74
N GLN A 297 -11.78 -0.01 20.52
CA GLN A 297 -13.22 -0.17 20.27
C GLN A 297 -13.77 -1.53 20.74
N ASN A 298 -12.93 -2.56 20.77
CA ASN A 298 -13.32 -3.94 21.09
C ASN A 298 -12.75 -4.43 22.44
N ASN A 299 -12.16 -3.55 23.25
CA ASN A 299 -11.55 -3.87 24.54
C ASN A 299 -10.51 -5.02 24.49
N VAL A 300 -9.67 -5.03 23.45
CA VAL A 300 -8.58 -6.01 23.28
C VAL A 300 -7.23 -5.37 23.63
N SER A 301 -6.42 -6.08 24.42
CA SER A 301 -5.07 -5.62 24.78
C SER A 301 -4.06 -5.90 23.66
N VAL A 302 -3.28 -4.89 23.29
CA VAL A 302 -2.23 -4.95 22.24
C VAL A 302 -0.91 -4.29 22.68
N PRO A 303 -0.32 -4.72 23.82
CA PRO A 303 0.83 -4.04 24.43
C PRO A 303 2.07 -4.03 23.53
N LEU A 304 2.34 -5.13 22.81
CA LEU A 304 3.51 -5.20 21.94
C LEU A 304 3.36 -4.22 20.77
N MET A 305 2.18 -4.17 20.17
CA MET A 305 1.93 -3.24 19.06
C MET A 305 2.05 -1.77 19.52
N ARG A 306 1.52 -1.41 20.69
CA ARG A 306 1.69 -0.06 21.26
C ARG A 306 3.16 0.29 21.47
N ARG A 307 3.95 -0.66 21.97
CA ARG A 307 5.40 -0.48 22.14
C ARG A 307 6.11 -0.26 20.80
N ILE A 308 5.79 -1.05 19.78
CA ILE A 308 6.36 -0.91 18.44
C ILE A 308 6.04 0.47 17.84
N VAL A 309 4.80 0.96 18.00
CA VAL A 309 4.41 2.31 17.57
C VAL A 309 5.24 3.38 18.27
N ALA A 310 5.41 3.28 19.59
CA ALA A 310 6.21 4.23 20.36
C ALA A 310 7.67 4.28 19.89
N LEU A 311 8.28 3.12 19.62
CA LEU A 311 9.66 3.03 19.12
C LEU A 311 9.83 3.62 17.71
N ILE A 312 8.84 3.45 16.83
CA ILE A 312 8.88 4.11 15.51
C ILE A 312 8.77 5.62 15.67
N LYS A 313 7.88 6.12 16.53
CA LYS A 313 7.76 7.56 16.80
C LYS A 313 9.03 8.15 17.40
N GLU A 314 9.73 7.40 18.25
CA GLU A 314 11.07 7.76 18.74
C GLU A 314 12.07 7.87 17.59
N ALA A 315 12.08 6.90 16.66
CA ALA A 315 12.96 6.94 15.49
C ALA A 315 12.67 8.14 14.58
N GLU A 316 11.40 8.46 14.36
CA GLU A 316 10.95 9.64 13.59
C GLU A 316 11.41 10.94 14.26
N ALA A 317 11.21 11.07 15.58
CA ALA A 317 11.61 12.25 16.34
C ALA A 317 13.13 12.42 16.37
N ALA A 318 13.89 11.33 16.43
CA ALA A 318 15.35 11.37 16.41
C ALA A 318 15.91 11.84 15.06
N GLY A 319 15.22 11.58 13.94
CA GLY A 319 15.63 12.00 12.60
C GLY A 319 16.94 11.38 12.10
N LYS A 320 17.46 10.34 12.78
CA LYS A 320 18.74 9.68 12.48
C LYS A 320 18.59 8.36 11.72
N GLY A 321 17.37 8.07 11.25
CA GLY A 321 17.02 6.81 10.61
C GLY A 321 16.69 5.68 11.60
N PRO A 322 16.73 4.42 11.14
CA PRO A 322 16.48 3.23 11.95
C PRO A 322 17.25 3.17 13.27
N LEU A 323 16.59 2.79 14.36
CA LEU A 323 17.18 2.66 15.70
C LEU A 323 18.10 1.44 15.87
N ARG A 324 18.05 0.46 14.95
CA ARG A 324 18.87 -0.78 14.98
C ARG A 324 18.68 -1.62 16.23
N LEU A 325 17.42 -1.80 16.63
CA LEU A 325 17.06 -2.53 17.85
C LEU A 325 17.09 -4.04 17.65
N THR A 326 17.38 -4.78 18.73
CA THR A 326 17.20 -6.24 18.80
C THR A 326 15.76 -6.62 19.17
N PRO A 327 15.33 -7.88 18.93
CA PRO A 327 14.02 -8.34 19.37
C PRO A 327 13.78 -8.16 20.87
N GLN A 328 14.81 -8.36 21.70
CA GLN A 328 14.73 -8.20 23.16
C GLN A 328 14.48 -6.74 23.53
N GLN A 329 15.20 -5.80 22.91
CA GLN A 329 14.98 -4.35 23.13
C GLN A 329 13.56 -3.92 22.71
N ILE A 330 13.02 -4.50 21.64
CA ILE A 330 11.64 -4.21 21.20
C ILE A 330 10.61 -4.81 22.15
N ARG A 331 10.87 -5.96 22.78
CA ARG A 331 9.94 -6.56 23.76
C ARG A 331 9.88 -5.80 25.08
N GLY A 332 11.01 -5.26 25.52
CA GLY A 332 11.15 -4.70 26.87
C GLY A 332 11.70 -5.74 27.82
#